data_AF-A0AAW0TBS9-F1
#
_entry.id   AF-A0AAW0TBS9-F1
#
_cell.length_a   1.000
_cell.length_b   1.000
_cell.length_c   1.000
_cell.angle_alpha   90.00
_cell.angle_beta   90.00
_cell.angle_gamma   90.00
#
_symmetry.space_group_name_H-M   'P 1'
#
loop_
_entity.id
_entity.type
_entity.pdbx_description
1 polymer ?
#
loop_
_entity_poly.entity_id
_entity_poly.type
_entity_poly.pdbx_seq_one_letter_code
_entity_poly.pdbx_strand_id
1 'polypeptide(L)'
;MRTRRQEEQRKENKWKRKMEEKKQREESKRREEEEMQFLLTWISRPDHFPLEVSAIDEETIRQVEAAILEDRRITVRQLAQDVDINVRSMDKIIHDHLHMRKLSARWVPRLLTPFQKQERVQCSQALLTMYQKNQEEFFDRPIMQDET
;
A
#
# COMPACT_ATOMS: atom_id res chain seq x y z
N MET A 1 -43.57 -27.22 -57.16
CA MET A 1 -42.23 -27.26 -57.77
C MET A 1 -41.54 -25.93 -57.52
N ARG A 2 -40.35 -25.89 -56.90
CA ARG A 2 -39.60 -24.63 -56.71
C ARG A 2 -38.96 -24.25 -58.05
N THR A 3 -39.12 -23.01 -58.49
CA THR A 3 -38.61 -22.55 -59.79
C THR A 3 -37.10 -22.39 -59.74
N ARG A 4 -36.40 -22.66 -60.85
CA ARG A 4 -34.93 -22.57 -60.98
C ARG A 4 -34.34 -21.26 -60.41
N ARG A 5 -35.07 -20.16 -60.60
CA ARG A 5 -34.74 -18.82 -60.08
C ARG A 5 -34.70 -18.74 -58.55
N GLN A 6 -35.60 -19.43 -57.85
CA GLN A 6 -35.59 -19.49 -56.37
C GLN A 6 -34.42 -20.31 -55.83
N GLU A 7 -34.02 -21.37 -56.55
CA GLU A 7 -32.85 -22.17 -56.15
C GLU A 7 -31.54 -21.41 -56.36
N GLU A 8 -31.42 -20.65 -57.45
CA GLU A 8 -30.29 -19.76 -57.69
C GLU A 8 -30.20 -18.67 -56.60
N GLN A 9 -31.30 -18.02 -56.26
CA GLN A 9 -31.34 -17.04 -55.16
C GLN A 9 -30.93 -17.66 -53.82
N ARG A 10 -31.36 -18.90 -53.54
CA ARG A 10 -30.96 -19.63 -52.32
C ARG A 10 -29.48 -19.98 -52.32
N LYS A 11 -28.93 -20.39 -53.46
CA LYS A 11 -27.50 -20.66 -53.62
C LYS A 11 -26.69 -19.38 -53.40
N GLU A 12 -27.15 -18.26 -53.93
CA GLU A 12 -26.51 -16.96 -53.77
C GLU A 12 -26.55 -16.48 -52.31
N ASN A 13 -27.71 -16.54 -51.65
CA ASN A 13 -27.83 -16.17 -50.23
C ASN A 13 -26.98 -17.09 -49.32
N LYS A 14 -26.91 -18.39 -49.65
CA LYS A 14 -26.04 -19.35 -48.95
C LYS A 14 -24.56 -19.02 -49.17
N TRP A 15 -24.18 -18.60 -50.36
CA TRP A 15 -22.82 -18.18 -50.68
C TRP A 15 -22.44 -16.89 -49.96
N LYS A 16 -23.32 -15.87 -49.98
CA LYS A 16 -23.13 -14.62 -49.24
C LYS A 16 -22.95 -14.84 -47.74
N ARG A 17 -23.80 -15.67 -47.12
CA ARG A 17 -23.63 -16.06 -45.71
C ARG A 17 -22.29 -16.75 -45.44
N LYS A 18 -21.89 -17.68 -46.30
CA LYS A 18 -20.59 -18.36 -46.17
C LYS A 18 -19.43 -17.38 -46.28
N MET A 19 -19.51 -16.40 -47.18
CA MET A 19 -18.48 -15.37 -47.35
C MET A 19 -18.42 -14.42 -46.16
N GLU A 20 -19.58 -14.01 -45.63
CA GLU A 20 -19.66 -13.16 -44.45
C GLU A 20 -19.13 -13.88 -43.20
N GLU A 21 -19.52 -15.14 -43.00
CA GLU A 21 -19.01 -16.00 -41.91
C GLU A 21 -17.48 -16.19 -42.03
N LYS A 22 -16.97 -16.34 -43.25
CA LYS A 22 -15.52 -16.45 -43.49
C LYS A 22 -14.80 -15.14 -43.16
N LYS A 23 -15.36 -14.00 -43.56
CA LYS A 23 -14.84 -12.67 -43.25
C LYS A 23 -14.82 -12.41 -41.74
N GLN A 24 -15.90 -12.73 -41.04
CA GLN A 24 -15.98 -12.58 -39.57
C GLN A 24 -14.95 -13.46 -38.84
N ARG A 25 -14.71 -14.69 -39.33
CA ARG A 25 -13.67 -15.57 -38.79
C ARG A 25 -12.27 -15.01 -39.01
N GLU A 26 -12.01 -14.45 -40.18
CA GLU A 26 -10.72 -13.82 -40.50
C GLU A 26 -10.50 -12.55 -39.66
N GLU A 27 -11.53 -11.73 -39.45
CA GLU A 27 -11.46 -10.55 -38.58
C GLU A 27 -11.34 -10.91 -37.10
N SER A 28 -11.94 -12.01 -36.64
CA SER A 28 -11.74 -12.51 -35.26
C SER A 28 -10.31 -12.95 -35.06
N LYS A 29 -9.77 -13.74 -36.01
CA LYS A 29 -8.37 -14.18 -35.97
C LYS A 29 -7.41 -13.01 -35.99
N ARG A 30 -7.67 -12.00 -36.83
CA ARG A 30 -6.81 -10.81 -36.90
C ARG A 30 -6.88 -10.00 -35.60
N ARG A 31 -8.06 -9.87 -34.98
CA ARG A 31 -8.20 -9.24 -33.66
C ARG A 31 -7.48 -10.02 -32.57
N GLU A 32 -7.62 -11.34 -32.55
CA GLU A 32 -6.93 -12.21 -31.60
C GLU A 32 -5.41 -12.16 -31.81
N GLU A 33 -4.92 -12.08 -33.05
CA GLU A 33 -3.51 -11.89 -33.37
C GLU A 33 -3.02 -10.49 -32.98
N GLU A 34 -3.80 -9.43 -33.23
CA GLU A 34 -3.51 -8.06 -32.79
C GLU A 34 -3.48 -7.98 -31.25
N GLU A 35 -4.41 -8.65 -30.56
CA GLU A 35 -4.46 -8.77 -29.10
C GLU A 35 -3.27 -9.57 -28.56
N MET A 36 -2.91 -10.69 -29.19
CA MET A 36 -1.74 -11.48 -28.81
C MET A 36 -0.44 -10.72 -29.08
N GLN A 37 -0.35 -9.96 -30.17
CA GLN A 37 0.78 -9.07 -30.45
C GLN A 37 0.84 -7.92 -29.43
N PHE A 38 -0.29 -7.35 -29.03
CA PHE A 38 -0.36 -6.36 -27.96
C PHE A 38 0.10 -6.95 -26.61
N LEU A 39 -0.34 -8.16 -26.26
CA LEU A 39 0.10 -8.84 -25.03
C LEU A 39 1.58 -9.24 -25.08
N LEU A 40 2.09 -9.72 -26.22
CA LEU A 40 3.51 -10.08 -26.37
C LEU A 40 4.42 -8.85 -26.35
N THR A 41 3.98 -7.72 -26.92
CA THR A 41 4.69 -6.44 -26.81
C THR A 41 4.61 -5.88 -25.38
N TRP A 42 3.52 -6.11 -24.65
CA TRP A 42 3.36 -5.80 -23.23
C TRP A 42 4.29 -6.64 -22.33
N ILE A 43 4.44 -7.95 -22.61
CA ILE A 43 5.31 -8.86 -21.85
C ILE A 43 6.81 -8.61 -22.15
N SER A 44 7.17 -8.25 -23.40
CA SER A 44 8.58 -8.07 -23.81
C SER A 44 9.15 -6.67 -23.55
N ARG A 45 8.32 -5.68 -23.19
CA ARG A 45 8.78 -4.34 -22.78
C ARG A 45 8.97 -4.34 -21.25
N PRO A 46 10.21 -4.22 -20.73
CA PRO A 46 10.45 -4.20 -19.28
C PRO A 46 9.87 -2.96 -18.59
N ASP A 47 9.42 -1.98 -19.37
CA ASP A 47 9.19 -0.61 -18.93
C ASP A 47 7.69 -0.27 -18.82
N HIS A 48 6.78 -1.23 -19.01
CA HIS A 48 5.32 -1.04 -18.89
C HIS A 48 4.68 -2.05 -17.92
N PHE A 49 5.32 -2.28 -16.78
CA PHE A 49 4.53 -2.39 -15.56
C PHE A 49 3.80 -1.04 -15.38
N PRO A 50 2.48 -1.00 -15.15
CA PRO A 50 1.80 0.25 -14.86
C PRO A 50 2.20 0.73 -13.45
N LEU A 51 3.42 1.24 -13.35
CA LEU A 51 4.00 2.02 -12.28
C LEU A 51 5.04 2.93 -12.93
N GLU A 52 4.66 3.63 -14.01
CA GLU A 52 5.40 4.81 -14.42
C GLU A 52 5.22 5.87 -13.31
N VAL A 53 6.21 5.85 -12.43
CA VAL A 53 6.63 6.89 -11.53
C VAL A 53 6.69 8.22 -12.30
N SER A 54 5.60 9.00 -12.31
CA SER A 54 5.65 10.39 -12.84
C SER A 54 4.89 11.42 -12.02
N ALA A 55 4.18 11.02 -10.96
CA ALA A 55 3.80 11.95 -9.90
C ALA A 55 3.75 11.19 -8.59
N ILE A 56 4.83 11.23 -7.81
CA ILE A 56 4.64 11.25 -6.36
C ILE A 56 3.93 12.58 -6.13
N ASP A 57 2.61 12.57 -6.21
CA ASP A 57 1.79 13.77 -6.11
C ASP A 57 1.86 14.23 -4.65
N GLU A 58 1.88 15.54 -4.45
CA GLU A 58 2.02 16.11 -3.10
C GLU A 58 0.84 15.70 -2.21
N GLU A 59 -0.31 15.41 -2.82
CA GLU A 59 -1.47 14.82 -2.16
C GLU A 59 -1.20 13.39 -1.66
N THR A 60 -0.52 12.55 -2.44
CA THR A 60 -0.17 11.18 -2.01
C THR A 60 0.83 11.20 -0.85
N ILE A 61 1.78 12.14 -0.86
CA ILE A 61 2.73 12.33 0.25
C ILE A 61 1.98 12.71 1.52
N ARG A 62 1.04 13.67 1.43
CA ARG A 62 0.20 14.07 2.56
C ARG A 62 -0.69 12.96 3.08
N GLN A 63 -1.28 12.15 2.19
CA GLN A 63 -2.09 11.00 2.57
C GLN A 63 -1.27 9.97 3.36
N VAL A 64 -0.05 9.66 2.88
CA VAL A 64 0.87 8.75 3.58
C VAL A 64 1.30 9.33 4.93
N GLU A 65 1.60 10.63 5.00
CA GLU A 65 1.95 11.31 6.24
C GLU A 65 0.81 11.22 7.27
N ALA A 66 -0.42 11.54 6.86
CA ALA A 66 -1.59 11.47 7.71
C ALA A 66 -1.82 10.05 8.26
N ALA A 67 -1.72 9.03 7.40
CA ALA A 67 -1.87 7.63 7.80
C ALA A 67 -0.81 7.19 8.83
N ILE A 68 0.45 7.61 8.66
CA ILE A 68 1.54 7.30 9.61
C ILE A 68 1.34 8.02 10.95
N LEU A 69 0.83 9.26 10.92
CA LEU A 69 0.56 10.04 12.14
C LEU A 69 -0.63 9.49 12.93
N GLU A 70 -1.65 8.96 12.24
CA GLU A 70 -2.80 8.30 12.86
C GLU A 70 -2.39 6.97 13.51
N ASP A 71 -1.71 6.09 12.76
CA ASP A 71 -1.18 4.83 13.29
C ASP A 71 0.32 4.66 12.99
N ARG A 72 1.15 4.98 13.99
CA ARG A 72 2.61 4.80 13.93
C ARG A 72 3.05 3.34 13.85
N ARG A 73 2.15 2.36 13.94
CA ARG A 73 2.44 0.93 13.81
C ARG A 73 2.07 0.36 12.44
N ILE A 74 1.53 1.19 11.54
CA ILE A 74 1.17 0.76 10.20
C ILE A 74 2.40 0.22 9.45
N THR A 75 2.19 -0.85 8.68
CA THR A 75 3.28 -1.45 7.90
C THR A 75 3.39 -0.79 6.53
N VAL A 76 4.62 -0.71 6.00
CA VAL A 76 4.89 -0.20 4.63
C VAL A 76 4.06 -0.95 3.58
N ARG A 77 3.79 -2.24 3.79
CA ARG A 77 2.95 -3.05 2.89
C ARG A 77 1.47 -2.64 2.92
N GLN A 78 0.93 -2.34 4.10
CA GLN A 78 -0.45 -1.86 4.23
C GLN A 78 -0.59 -0.50 3.57
N LEU A 79 0.31 0.45 3.88
CA LEU A 79 0.35 1.76 3.21
C LEU A 79 0.42 1.64 1.68
N ALA A 80 1.29 0.75 1.19
CA ALA A 80 1.44 0.48 -0.24
C ALA A 80 0.13 -0.04 -0.88
N GLN A 81 -0.61 -0.90 -0.18
CA GLN A 81 -1.90 -1.41 -0.63
C GLN A 81 -3.00 -0.35 -0.59
N ASP A 82 -3.04 0.46 0.47
CA ASP A 82 -4.08 1.47 0.68
C ASP A 82 -3.99 2.63 -0.32
N VAL A 83 -2.76 3.00 -0.73
CA VAL A 83 -2.49 4.07 -1.70
C VAL A 83 -2.28 3.51 -3.13
N ASP A 84 -2.34 2.19 -3.30
CA ASP A 84 -2.09 1.49 -4.58
C ASP A 84 -0.72 1.85 -5.22
N ILE A 85 0.31 1.90 -4.38
CA ILE A 85 1.70 2.19 -4.77
C ILE A 85 2.57 0.97 -4.48
N ASN A 86 3.58 0.73 -5.31
CA ASN A 86 4.54 -0.33 -5.00
C ASN A 86 5.30 -0.07 -3.70
N VAL A 87 5.65 -1.15 -3.00
CA VAL A 87 6.34 -1.09 -1.69
C VAL A 87 7.66 -0.32 -1.76
N ARG A 88 8.39 -0.36 -2.88
CA ARG A 88 9.67 0.35 -3.05
C ARG A 88 9.47 1.86 -3.16
N SER A 89 8.45 2.31 -3.89
CA SER A 89 8.07 3.72 -3.99
C SER A 89 7.54 4.23 -2.66
N MET A 90 6.76 3.43 -1.93
CA MET A 90 6.36 3.76 -0.55
C MET A 90 7.58 3.95 0.37
N ASP A 91 8.58 3.07 0.26
CA ASP A 91 9.82 3.19 1.03
C ASP A 91 10.58 4.50 0.72
N LYS A 92 10.63 4.89 -0.57
CA LYS A 92 11.19 6.19 -1.00
C LYS A 92 10.39 7.37 -0.46
N ILE A 93 9.06 7.32 -0.48
CA ILE A 93 8.21 8.39 0.07
C ILE A 93 8.52 8.59 1.55
N ILE A 94 8.59 7.50 2.33
CA ILE A 94 8.86 7.56 3.77
C ILE A 94 10.26 8.13 4.06
N HIS A 95 11.30 7.69 3.34
CA HIS A 95 12.69 8.07 3.64
C HIS A 95 13.13 9.36 2.96
N ASP A 96 12.83 9.54 1.68
CA ASP A 96 13.35 10.62 0.85
C ASP A 96 12.45 11.87 0.90
N HIS A 97 11.13 11.70 0.99
CA HIS A 97 10.17 12.82 1.00
C HIS A 97 9.72 13.23 2.40
N LEU A 98 9.37 12.25 3.25
CA LEU A 98 8.92 12.51 4.63
C LEU A 98 10.08 12.55 5.63
N HIS A 99 11.27 12.12 5.24
CA HIS A 99 12.46 12.03 6.10
C HIS A 99 12.23 11.25 7.41
N MET A 100 11.31 10.28 7.36
CA MET A 100 10.97 9.43 8.49
C MET A 100 11.87 8.20 8.53
N ARG A 101 12.08 7.67 9.73
CA ARG A 101 12.87 6.44 9.96
C ARG A 101 12.09 5.50 10.85
N LYS A 102 12.17 4.20 10.56
CA LYS A 102 11.62 3.16 11.41
C LYS A 102 12.37 3.09 12.73
N LEU A 103 11.66 3.29 13.83
CA LEU A 103 12.19 3.09 15.19
C LEU A 103 11.58 1.85 15.81
N SER A 104 12.39 1.05 16.51
CA SER A 104 11.89 -0.06 17.30
C SER A 104 11.16 0.48 18.53
N ALA A 105 9.95 -0.04 18.79
CA ALA A 105 9.26 0.24 20.04
C ALA A 105 10.09 -0.26 21.23
N ARG A 106 10.16 0.54 22.30
CA ARG A 106 10.78 0.12 23.56
C ARG A 106 9.85 -0.82 24.31
N TRP A 107 10.40 -1.92 24.85
CA TRP A 107 9.66 -2.80 25.75
C TRP A 107 9.28 -2.05 27.02
N VAL A 108 8.00 -2.10 27.37
CA VAL A 108 7.47 -1.54 28.62
C VAL A 108 7.00 -2.73 29.48
N PRO A 109 7.68 -3.05 30.60
CA PRO A 109 7.46 -4.27 31.37
C PRO A 109 6.03 -4.48 31.89
N ARG A 110 5.25 -3.40 32.07
CA ARG A 110 3.89 -3.48 32.59
C ARG A 110 2.99 -2.39 32.05
N LEU A 111 1.76 -2.77 31.70
CA LEU A 111 0.69 -1.81 31.41
C LEU A 111 0.12 -1.28 32.74
N LEU A 112 0.35 0.00 33.03
CA LEU A 112 -0.13 0.64 34.25
C LEU A 112 -1.58 1.11 34.13
N THR A 113 -2.36 0.93 35.18
CA THR A 113 -3.72 1.48 35.28
C THR A 113 -3.68 3.02 35.42
N PRO A 114 -4.76 3.75 35.09
CA PRO A 114 -4.81 5.20 35.27
C PRO A 114 -4.47 5.63 36.71
N PHE A 115 -4.99 4.92 37.70
CA PHE A 115 -4.68 5.15 39.11
C PHE A 115 -3.19 4.97 39.42
N GLN A 116 -2.58 3.86 38.97
CA GLN A 116 -1.14 3.63 39.16
C GLN A 116 -0.26 4.71 38.51
N LYS A 117 -0.68 5.26 37.36
CA LYS A 117 0.03 6.37 36.71
C LYS A 117 -0.04 7.63 37.57
N GLN A 118 -1.21 7.94 38.12
CA GLN A 118 -1.41 9.10 38.99
C GLN A 118 -0.57 8.99 40.26
N GLU A 119 -0.60 7.84 40.93
CA GLU A 119 0.24 7.57 42.12
C GLU A 119 1.72 7.77 41.81
N ARG A 120 2.22 7.22 40.70
CA ARG A 120 3.63 7.39 40.30
C ARG A 120 4.00 8.85 40.09
N VAL A 121 3.14 9.66 39.48
CA VAL A 121 3.37 11.10 39.30
C VAL A 121 3.42 11.81 40.65
N GLN A 122 2.49 11.50 41.55
CA GLN A 122 2.46 12.09 42.89
C GLN A 122 3.71 11.73 43.70
N CYS A 123 4.09 10.45 43.75
CA CYS A 123 5.32 10.02 44.42
C CYS A 123 6.55 10.72 43.83
N SER A 124 6.65 10.79 42.49
CA SER A 124 7.77 11.45 41.82
C SER A 124 7.84 12.95 42.14
N GLN A 125 6.69 13.63 42.18
CA GLN A 125 6.62 15.05 42.52
C GLN A 125 7.00 15.31 43.98
N ALA A 126 6.59 14.43 44.90
CA ALA A 126 6.98 14.50 46.31
C ALA A 126 8.49 14.32 46.48
N LEU A 127 9.07 13.30 45.83
CA LEU A 127 10.51 13.07 45.81
C LEU A 127 11.28 14.25 45.21
N LEU A 128 10.79 14.81 44.09
CA LEU A 128 11.40 16.00 43.47
C LEU A 128 11.36 17.21 44.41
N THR A 129 10.25 17.42 45.13
CA THR A 129 10.12 18.51 46.09
C THR A 129 11.09 18.33 47.27
N MET A 130 11.26 17.10 47.75
CA MET A 130 12.24 16.80 48.79
C MET A 130 13.67 17.03 48.30
N TYR A 131 13.99 16.58 47.08
CA TYR A 131 15.27 16.82 46.44
C TYR A 131 15.58 18.31 46.32
N GLN A 132 14.64 19.11 45.82
CA GLN A 132 14.81 20.56 45.67
C GLN A 132 15.05 21.28 47.01
N LYS A 133 14.49 20.78 48.12
CA LYS A 133 14.67 21.37 49.45
C LYS A 133 16.02 21.04 50.08
N ASN A 134 16.61 19.89 49.75
CA ASN A 134 17.87 19.44 50.35
C ASN A 134 18.72 18.67 49.34
N GLN A 135 19.22 19.35 48.31
CA GLN A 135 19.90 18.72 47.18
C GLN A 135 21.19 18.00 47.58
N GLU A 136 21.97 18.57 48.51
CA GLU A 136 23.31 18.08 48.85
C GLU A 136 23.27 16.71 49.54
N GLU A 137 22.31 16.48 50.44
CA GLU A 137 22.26 15.25 51.25
C GLU A 137 21.16 14.26 50.80
N PHE A 138 20.40 14.57 49.75
CA PHE A 138 19.23 13.79 49.36
C PHE A 138 19.56 12.32 49.06
N PHE A 139 20.73 12.09 48.46
CA PHE A 139 21.18 10.75 48.02
C PHE A 139 22.06 10.03 49.04
N ASP A 140 22.48 10.69 50.13
CA ASP A 140 23.38 10.08 51.12
C ASP A 140 22.65 9.17 52.12
N ARG A 141 21.32 9.32 52.20
CA ARG A 141 20.46 8.67 53.20
C ARG A 141 19.75 7.40 52.71
N PRO A 142 19.24 7.28 51.47
CA PRO A 142 18.45 6.12 51.07
C PRO A 142 19.33 4.88 50.88
N ILE A 143 18.91 3.76 51.48
CA ILE A 143 19.43 2.42 51.19
C ILE A 143 18.37 1.70 50.36
N MET A 144 18.73 1.28 49.14
CA MET A 144 17.83 0.61 48.20
C MET A 144 18.23 -0.87 48.08
N GLN A 145 17.26 -1.77 48.14
CA GLN A 145 17.45 -3.21 47.95
C GLN A 145 16.33 -3.74 47.04
N ASP A 146 16.68 -4.66 46.13
CA ASP A 146 15.75 -5.42 45.29
C ASP A 146 16.22 -6.87 45.22
N GLU A 147 15.30 -7.81 45.00
CA GLU A 147 15.58 -9.24 44.86
C GLU A 147 15.40 -9.67 43.40
N THR A 148 16.34 -10.46 42.87
CA THR A 148 16.30 -11.01 41.49
C THR A 148 16.07 -12.50 41.46
#